data_AF-A0A0B3ANM2-F1
#
_entry.id   AF-A0A0B3ANM2-F1
#
_cell.length_a   1.000
_cell.length_b   1.000
_cell.length_c   1.000
_cell.angle_alpha   90.00
_cell.angle_beta   90.00
_cell.angle_gamma   90.00
#
_symmetry.space_group_name_H-M   'P 1'
#
loop_
_entity.id
_entity.type
_entity.pdbx_description
1 polymer ?
#
loop_
_entity_poly.entity_id
_entity_poly.type
_entity_poly.pdbx_seq_one_letter_code
_entity_poly.pdbx_strand_id
1 'polypeptide(L)'
;RAFGAKRATCFGLAGVGDLIATCFSAHSRNRFVGEMMAKGKNLDQIRGEMHGMVAEGIRTSRTLHELCTRKSISAPLTTQTYRVLYENVNLRDAINDLLSMV
;
A
#
# COMPACT_ATOMS: atom_id res chain seq x y z
N ARG A 1 -15.72 2.61 -9.54
CA ARG A 1 -17.19 2.54 -9.31
C ARG A 1 -17.68 3.69 -8.44
N ALA A 2 -17.27 3.83 -7.17
CA ALA A 2 -17.71 4.91 -6.26
C ALA A 2 -17.47 6.36 -6.74
N PHE A 3 -16.59 6.55 -7.74
CA PHE A 3 -16.28 7.84 -8.36
C PHE A 3 -16.67 7.90 -9.84
N GLY A 4 -17.65 7.09 -10.29
CA GLY A 4 -18.12 7.11 -11.69
C GLY A 4 -17.19 6.46 -12.73
N ALA A 5 -15.99 6.00 -12.34
CA ALA A 5 -15.06 5.37 -13.25
C ALA A 5 -15.57 4.02 -13.82
N LYS A 6 -15.26 3.76 -15.10
CA LYS A 6 -15.51 2.49 -15.80
C LYS A 6 -14.60 1.39 -15.24
N ARG A 7 -15.13 0.21 -14.97
CA ARG A 7 -14.36 -0.92 -14.42
C ARG A 7 -13.21 -1.35 -15.35
N ALA A 8 -13.46 -1.33 -16.66
CA ALA A 8 -12.47 -1.71 -17.67
C ALA A 8 -11.17 -0.87 -17.60
N THR A 9 -11.25 0.40 -17.15
CA THR A 9 -10.07 1.26 -16.98
C THR A 9 -9.08 0.68 -15.97
N CYS A 10 -9.55 0.03 -14.92
CA CYS A 10 -8.67 -0.62 -13.93
C CYS A 10 -7.93 -1.83 -14.51
N PHE A 11 -8.45 -2.46 -15.56
CA PHE A 11 -7.82 -3.62 -16.21
C PHE A 11 -6.90 -3.25 -17.39
N GLY A 12 -6.78 -1.95 -17.71
CA GLY A 12 -5.86 -1.45 -18.72
C GLY A 12 -4.44 -1.23 -18.19
N LEU A 13 -3.58 -0.64 -19.04
CA LEU A 13 -2.17 -0.36 -18.73
C LEU A 13 -2.00 0.52 -17.49
N ALA A 14 -2.82 1.55 -17.32
CA ALA A 14 -2.75 2.45 -16.16
C ALA A 14 -3.23 1.81 -14.83
N GLY A 15 -3.87 0.64 -14.89
CA GLY A 15 -4.33 -0.09 -13.71
C GLY A 15 -3.48 -1.34 -13.47
N VAL A 16 -3.93 -2.48 -13.98
CA VAL A 16 -3.22 -3.77 -13.84
C VAL A 16 -1.81 -3.72 -14.42
N GLY A 17 -1.59 -3.03 -15.55
CA GLY A 17 -0.26 -2.92 -16.16
C GLY A 17 0.76 -2.26 -15.22
N ASP A 18 0.43 -1.06 -14.73
CA ASP A 18 1.26 -0.30 -13.82
C ASP A 18 1.42 -0.99 -12.45
N LEU A 19 0.37 -1.65 -11.96
CA LEU A 19 0.41 -2.46 -10.75
C LEU A 19 1.46 -3.58 -10.87
N ILE A 20 1.42 -4.36 -11.94
CA ILE A 20 2.38 -5.45 -12.16
C ILE A 20 3.79 -4.88 -12.30
N ALA A 21 3.98 -3.85 -13.14
CA ALA A 21 5.29 -3.24 -13.33
C ALA A 21 5.88 -2.73 -12.01
N THR A 22 5.08 -2.09 -11.17
CA THR A 22 5.51 -1.53 -9.89
C THR A 22 5.74 -2.60 -8.82
N CYS A 23 4.89 -3.63 -8.73
CA CYS A 23 5.03 -4.69 -7.73
C CYS A 23 6.17 -5.67 -8.05
N PHE A 24 6.52 -5.86 -9.32
CA PHE A 24 7.56 -6.81 -9.73
C PHE A 24 8.92 -6.15 -10.01
N SER A 25 9.00 -4.84 -10.20
CA SER A 25 10.27 -4.14 -10.44
C SER A 25 11.13 -4.05 -9.18
N ALA A 26 12.39 -4.48 -9.27
CA ALA A 26 13.40 -4.29 -8.23
C ALA A 26 13.75 -2.80 -7.99
N HIS A 27 13.43 -1.92 -8.93
CA HIS A 27 13.65 -0.47 -8.80
C HIS A 27 12.46 0.26 -8.15
N SER A 28 11.38 -0.46 -7.82
CA SER A 28 10.22 0.12 -7.17
C SER A 28 10.53 0.48 -5.72
N ARG A 29 10.47 1.78 -5.41
CA ARG A 29 10.66 2.32 -4.05
C ARG A 29 9.57 1.82 -3.09
N ASN A 30 8.33 1.69 -3.55
CA ASN A 30 7.23 1.15 -2.74
C ASN A 30 7.46 -0.33 -2.40
N ARG A 31 7.90 -1.12 -3.40
CA ARG A 31 8.25 -2.53 -3.19
C ARG A 31 9.41 -2.66 -2.21
N PHE A 32 10.47 -1.86 -2.38
CA PHE A 32 11.62 -1.83 -1.46
C PHE A 32 11.20 -1.59 0.00
N VAL A 33 10.34 -0.59 0.24
CA VAL A 33 9.81 -0.33 1.60
C VAL A 33 9.11 -1.56 2.15
N GLY A 34 8.19 -2.16 1.39
CA GLY A 34 7.46 -3.36 1.81
C GLY A 34 8.39 -4.54 2.12
N GLU A 35 9.40 -4.77 1.29
CA GLU A 35 10.40 -5.83 1.51
C GLU A 35 11.24 -5.60 2.76
N MET A 36 11.65 -4.36 3.03
CA MET A 36 12.42 -4.05 4.24
C MET A 36 11.57 -4.19 5.50
N MET A 37 10.29 -3.80 5.45
CA MET A 37 9.35 -4.03 6.56
C MET A 37 9.15 -5.52 6.80
N ALA A 38 9.03 -6.33 5.74
CA ALA A 38 8.96 -7.79 5.87
C ALA A 38 10.23 -8.40 6.48
N LYS A 39 11.39 -7.77 6.28
CA LYS A 39 12.66 -8.12 6.95
C LYS A 39 12.76 -7.61 8.39
N GLY A 40 11.71 -6.97 8.92
CA GLY A 40 11.64 -6.50 10.30
C GLY A 40 12.22 -5.10 10.54
N LYS A 41 12.56 -4.35 9.48
CA LYS A 41 13.01 -2.96 9.63
C LYS A 41 11.83 -2.04 9.91
N ASN A 42 12.03 -1.07 10.80
CA ASN A 42 11.06 -0.01 11.02
C ASN A 42 11.21 1.12 9.97
N LEU A 43 10.21 2.01 9.88
CA LEU A 43 10.20 3.06 8.85
C LEU A 43 11.39 4.03 8.96
N ASP A 44 11.89 4.33 10.15
CA ASP A 44 13.03 5.25 10.30
C ASP A 44 14.32 4.64 9.76
N GLN A 45 14.56 3.35 10.01
CA GLN A 45 15.67 2.60 9.42
C GLN A 45 15.59 2.59 7.89
N ILE A 46 14.40 2.30 7.36
CA ILE A 46 14.15 2.28 5.91
C ILE A 46 14.43 3.65 5.30
N ARG A 47 13.95 4.73 5.92
CA ARG A 47 14.17 6.10 5.43
C ARG A 47 15.65 6.47 5.37
N GLY A 48 16.47 5.97 6.29
CA GLY A 48 17.93 6.12 6.25
C GLY A 48 18.56 5.48 5.01
N GLU A 49 18.05 4.32 4.59
CA GLU A 49 18.53 3.57 3.41
C GLU A 49 18.01 4.10 2.07
N MET A 50 16.97 4.94 2.11
CA MET A 50 16.40 5.54 0.90
C MET A 50 17.21 6.73 0.38
N HIS A 51 18.25 7.19 1.08
CA HIS A 51 19.16 8.27 0.64
C HIS A 51 18.43 9.52 0.13
N GLY A 52 17.36 9.95 0.82
CA GLY A 52 16.55 11.10 0.44
C GLY A 52 15.45 10.83 -0.60
N MET A 53 15.37 9.61 -1.15
CA MET A 53 14.23 9.19 -1.95
C MET A 53 12.99 8.98 -1.08
N VAL A 54 11.81 9.18 -1.69
CA VAL A 54 10.51 8.97 -1.04
C VAL A 54 9.74 7.90 -1.80
N ALA A 55 9.12 6.98 -1.05
CA ALA A 55 8.12 6.04 -1.57
C ALA A 55 6.74 6.70 -1.43
N GLU A 56 6.10 7.07 -2.53
CA GLU A 56 4.81 7.78 -2.46
C GLU A 56 3.72 6.95 -1.77
N GLY A 57 3.81 5.61 -1.85
CA GLY A 57 2.85 4.68 -1.26
C GLY A 57 2.67 4.86 0.25
N ILE A 58 3.71 5.30 0.97
CA ILE A 58 3.62 5.58 2.41
C ILE A 58 2.55 6.66 2.63
N ARG A 59 2.72 7.85 2.05
CA ARG A 59 1.80 8.97 2.19
C ARG A 59 0.43 8.70 1.54
N THR A 60 0.43 8.11 0.35
CA THR A 60 -0.79 7.81 -0.41
C THR A 60 -1.71 6.87 0.36
N SER A 61 -1.16 5.91 1.11
CA SER A 61 -1.98 4.98 1.91
C SER A 61 -2.85 5.69 2.96
N ARG A 62 -2.31 6.74 3.61
CA ARG A 62 -3.05 7.56 4.56
C ARG A 62 -4.18 8.33 3.90
N THR A 63 -3.89 9.07 2.84
CA THR A 63 -4.92 9.85 2.12
C THR A 63 -6.01 8.93 1.56
N LEU A 64 -5.63 7.76 1.05
CA LEU A 64 -6.57 6.80 0.50
C LEU A 64 -7.44 6.17 1.60
N HIS A 65 -6.86 5.80 2.75
CA HIS A 65 -7.62 5.31 3.90
C HIS A 65 -8.63 6.34 4.39
N GLU A 66 -8.21 7.59 4.60
CA GLU A 66 -9.09 8.69 5.03
C GLU A 66 -10.23 8.93 4.01
N LEU A 67 -9.93 8.84 2.70
CA LEU A 67 -10.93 8.97 1.64
C LEU A 67 -11.94 7.82 1.66
N CYS A 68 -11.47 6.58 1.80
CA CYS A 68 -12.31 5.39 1.88
C CYS A 68 -13.24 5.45 3.09
N THR A 69 -12.71 5.79 4.28
CA THR A 69 -13.48 5.94 5.51
C THR A 69 -14.56 7.00 5.37
N ARG A 70 -14.21 8.20 4.88
CA ARG A 70 -15.17 9.30 4.66
C ARG A 70 -16.30 8.93 3.70
N LYS A 71 -16.03 8.06 2.71
CA LYS A 71 -17.01 7.63 1.71
C LYS A 71 -17.65 6.28 2.04
N SER A 72 -17.37 5.70 3.19
CA SER A 72 -17.85 4.35 3.57
C SER A 72 -17.53 3.30 2.50
N ILE A 73 -16.36 3.39 1.86
CA ILE A 73 -15.88 2.44 0.87
C ILE A 73 -15.06 1.36 1.58
N SER A 74 -15.50 0.10 1.47
CA SER A 74 -14.70 -1.04 1.94
C SER A 74 -13.44 -1.20 1.08
N ALA A 75 -12.28 -1.02 1.71
CA ALA A 75 -10.96 -1.21 1.10
C ALA A 75 -10.01 -1.90 2.11
N PRO A 76 -10.12 -3.23 2.29
CA PRO A 76 -9.38 -3.96 3.33
C PRO A 76 -7.86 -3.82 3.18
N LEU A 77 -7.33 -3.96 1.96
CA LEU A 77 -5.90 -3.83 1.70
C LEU A 77 -5.37 -2.43 2.07
N THR A 78 -6.07 -1.38 1.65
CA THR A 78 -5.73 0.01 2.02
C THR A 78 -5.74 0.20 3.53
N THR A 79 -6.73 -0.37 4.21
CA THR A 79 -6.88 -0.26 5.66
C THR A 79 -5.74 -0.95 6.37
N GLN A 80 -5.40 -2.19 6.01
CA GLN A 80 -4.29 -2.91 6.64
C GLN A 80 -2.94 -2.23 6.38
N THR A 81 -2.70 -1.73 5.16
CA THR A 81 -1.50 -0.94 4.86
C THR A 81 -1.41 0.31 5.73
N TYR A 82 -2.51 1.04 5.93
CA TYR A 82 -2.56 2.20 6.83
C TYR A 82 -2.23 1.81 8.27
N ARG A 83 -2.86 0.76 8.80
CA ARG A 83 -2.66 0.30 10.19
C ARG A 83 -1.20 -0.09 10.46
N VAL A 84 -0.56 -0.79 9.52
CA VAL A 84 0.85 -1.16 9.64
C VAL A 84 1.76 0.08 9.62
N LEU A 85 1.48 1.05 8.74
CA LEU A 85 2.33 2.24 8.57
C LEU A 85 2.13 3.32 9.64
N TYR A 86 0.93 3.43 10.21
CA TYR A 86 0.53 4.57 11.04
C TYR A 86 -0.01 4.21 12.43
N GLU A 87 -0.44 2.97 12.65
CA GLU A 87 -0.96 2.51 13.95
C GLU A 87 -0.05 1.48 14.64
N ASN A 88 1.13 1.22 14.07
CA ASN A 88 2.11 0.24 14.57
C ASN A 88 1.54 -1.19 14.70
N VAL A 89 0.55 -1.55 13.88
CA VAL A 89 0.07 -2.94 13.81
C VAL A 89 1.16 -3.84 13.25
N ASN A 90 1.35 -5.00 13.86
CA ASN A 90 2.32 -5.98 13.40
C ASN A 90 1.98 -6.43 11.96
N LEU A 91 2.98 -6.47 11.09
CA LEU A 91 2.79 -6.83 9.67
C LEU A 91 2.18 -8.23 9.50
N ARG A 92 2.56 -9.22 10.32
CA ARG A 92 2.02 -10.58 10.23
C ARG A 92 0.54 -10.61 10.63
N ASP A 93 0.19 -9.90 11.69
CA ASP A 93 -1.20 -9.82 12.16
C ASP A 93 -2.08 -9.12 11.11
N ALA A 94 -1.60 -8.03 10.51
CA ALA A 94 -2.31 -7.36 9.42
C ALA A 94 -2.53 -8.25 8.18
N ILE A 95 -1.56 -9.11 7.85
CA ILE A 95 -1.70 -10.10 6.77
C ILE A 95 -2.71 -11.18 7.15
N ASN A 96 -2.65 -11.71 8.38
CA ASN A 96 -3.60 -12.71 8.87
C ASN A 96 -5.03 -12.16 8.88
N ASP A 97 -5.22 -10.94 9.38
CA ASP A 97 -6.48 -10.21 9.33
C ASP A 97 -6.97 -10.13 7.88
N LEU A 98 -6.12 -9.72 6.93
CA LEU A 98 -6.48 -9.58 5.52
C LEU A 98 -6.92 -10.91 4.90
N LEU A 99 -6.17 -11.98 5.15
CA LEU A 99 -6.46 -13.31 4.61
C LEU A 99 -7.70 -13.94 5.22
N SER A 100 -8.06 -13.59 6.46
CA SER A 100 -9.29 -14.04 7.11
C SER A 100 -10.56 -13.37 6.56
N MET A 101 -10.41 -12.27 5.80
CA MET A 101 -11.52 -11.51 5.21
C MET A 101 -11.86 -11.92 3.77
N VAL A 102 -11.04 -12.78 3.15
CA VAL A 102 -11.22 -13.28 1.77
C VAL A 102 -11.92 -14.63 1.81
#